data_AF-A0A936XEN1-F1
#
_entry.id   AF-A0A936XEN1-F1
#
_cell.length_a   1.000
_cell.length_b   1.000
_cell.length_c   1.000
_cell.angle_alpha   90.00
_cell.angle_beta   90.00
_cell.angle_gamma   90.00
#
_symmetry.space_group_name_H-M   'P 1'
#
loop_
_entity.id
_entity.type
_entity.pdbx_description
1 polymer ?
#
loop_
_entity_poly.entity_id
_entity_poly.type
_entity_poly.pdbx_seq_one_letter_code
_entity_poly.pdbx_strand_id
1 'polypeptide(L)'
;MQHFVNISAIQNYLERIYKSQKGKNGQTLLKKELIRQLQFTEEQAQLYSSTVLTKNSNDSADWVYRNATKMLGRWVHIDQYSSAGYMNNKTDTWHFKDDLTYQHKIEKYESSFSTGPFQSFSMTSNPTPTITSGIWAPSDRLEQTINVVIISFSGYASRLKIAWPDEEDTFFNSCKIDDVQYAK
;
A
#
# COMPACT_ATOMS: atom_id res chain seq x y z
N MET A 1 16.91 -7.12 -12.16
CA MET A 1 16.40 -6.72 -10.84
C MET A 1 16.53 -7.91 -9.87
N GLN A 2 17.67 -8.15 -9.24
CA GLN A 2 17.79 -9.32 -8.33
C GLN A 2 17.40 -9.00 -6.87
N HIS A 3 17.44 -7.72 -6.47
CA HIS A 3 17.27 -7.31 -5.07
C HIS A 3 15.86 -6.79 -4.73
N PHE A 4 14.99 -6.64 -5.74
CA PHE A 4 13.63 -6.08 -5.61
C PHE A 4 12.58 -7.04 -6.20
N VAL A 5 12.83 -8.35 -6.14
CA VAL A 5 11.93 -9.36 -6.71
C VAL A 5 10.81 -9.74 -5.74
N ASN A 6 11.10 -9.75 -4.45
CA ASN A 6 10.12 -10.04 -3.41
C ASN A 6 10.55 -9.48 -2.04
N ILE A 7 9.68 -9.61 -1.05
CA ILE A 7 9.90 -9.16 0.34
C ILE A 7 11.17 -9.79 0.94
N SER A 8 11.42 -11.07 0.68
CA SER A 8 12.64 -11.74 1.17
C SER A 8 13.91 -11.19 0.51
N ALA A 9 13.88 -10.86 -0.78
CA ALA A 9 15.01 -10.31 -1.50
C ALA A 9 15.36 -8.90 -0.99
N ILE A 10 14.36 -8.06 -0.72
CA ILE A 10 14.60 -6.73 -0.15
C ILE A 10 15.12 -6.83 1.28
N GLN A 11 14.62 -7.73 2.13
CA GLN A 11 15.16 -7.96 3.48
C GLN A 11 16.67 -8.28 3.41
N ASN A 12 17.05 -9.29 2.63
CA ASN A 12 18.45 -9.69 2.45
C ASN A 12 19.31 -8.53 1.93
N TYR A 13 18.75 -7.70 1.06
CA TYR A 13 19.46 -6.56 0.50
C TYR A 13 19.65 -5.44 1.53
N LEU A 14 18.63 -5.14 2.34
CA LEU A 14 18.73 -4.16 3.42
C LEU A 14 19.73 -4.59 4.49
N GLU A 15 19.81 -5.89 4.81
CA GLU A 15 20.85 -6.42 5.71
C GLU A 15 22.26 -6.19 5.16
N ARG A 16 22.46 -6.42 3.85
CA ARG A 16 23.76 -6.18 3.19
C ARG A 16 24.12 -4.70 3.19
N ILE A 17 23.15 -3.83 2.96
CA ILE A 17 23.34 -2.38 3.05
C ILE A 17 23.78 -2.01 4.47
N TYR A 18 23.08 -2.48 5.51
CA TYR A 18 23.45 -2.18 6.89
C TYR A 18 24.84 -2.69 7.27
N LYS A 19 25.20 -3.92 6.87
CA LYS A 19 26.54 -4.50 7.08
C LYS A 19 27.65 -3.70 6.40
N SER A 20 27.35 -3.10 5.25
CA SER A 20 28.32 -2.30 4.49
C SER A 20 28.40 -0.84 4.96
N GLN A 21 27.27 -0.19 5.23
CA GLN A 21 27.18 1.22 5.58
C GLN A 21 26.01 1.48 6.55
N LYS A 22 26.35 1.92 7.77
CA LYS A 22 25.37 2.28 8.81
C LYS A 22 24.86 3.72 8.65
N GLY A 23 23.66 4.01 9.19
CA GLY A 23 23.10 5.36 9.25
C GLY A 23 22.79 5.99 7.88
N LYS A 24 23.01 7.30 7.73
CA LYS A 24 22.66 8.05 6.51
C LYS A 24 23.34 7.53 5.24
N ASN A 25 24.54 6.98 5.37
CA ASN A 25 25.29 6.43 4.24
C ASN A 25 24.56 5.22 3.59
N GLY A 26 23.91 4.38 4.41
CA GLY A 26 23.09 3.28 3.92
C GLY A 26 21.85 3.75 3.15
N GLN A 27 21.19 4.82 3.61
CA GLN A 27 20.07 5.44 2.86
C GLN A 27 20.55 5.98 1.50
N THR A 28 21.71 6.65 1.46
CA THR A 28 22.30 7.14 0.21
C THR A 28 22.65 6.01 -0.75
N LEU A 29 23.17 4.88 -0.24
CA LEU A 29 23.46 3.70 -1.06
C LEU A 29 22.17 3.11 -1.65
N LEU A 30 21.14 2.91 -0.82
CA LEU A 30 19.84 2.42 -1.28
C LEU A 30 19.24 3.34 -2.34
N LYS A 31 19.29 4.65 -2.12
CA LYS A 31 18.81 5.65 -3.08
C LYS A 31 19.48 5.50 -4.46
N LYS A 32 20.81 5.43 -4.50
CA LYS A 32 21.56 5.26 -5.75
C LYS A 32 21.16 3.99 -6.50
N GLU A 33 20.92 2.92 -5.76
CA GLU A 33 20.54 1.62 -6.32
C GLU A 33 19.10 1.58 -6.83
N LEU A 34 18.18 2.29 -6.18
CA LEU A 34 16.81 2.49 -6.67
C LEU A 34 16.79 3.25 -8.00
N ILE A 35 17.59 4.31 -8.13
CA ILE A 35 17.73 5.06 -9.39
C ILE A 35 18.33 4.14 -10.47
N ARG A 36 19.38 3.39 -10.13
CA ARG A 36 20.09 2.52 -11.08
C ARG A 36 19.27 1.33 -11.56
N GLN A 37 18.53 0.67 -10.65
CA GLN A 37 17.85 -0.60 -10.95
C GLN A 37 16.37 -0.43 -11.30
N LEU A 38 15.68 0.52 -10.67
CA LEU A 38 14.25 0.75 -10.85
C LEU A 38 13.95 2.02 -11.65
N GLN A 39 14.99 2.77 -12.06
CA GLN A 39 14.87 4.00 -12.85
C GLN A 39 13.99 5.07 -12.16
N PHE A 40 13.97 5.05 -10.83
CA PHE A 40 13.26 6.07 -10.05
C PHE A 40 13.91 7.43 -10.21
N THR A 41 13.10 8.50 -10.14
CA THR A 41 13.63 9.85 -10.01
C THR A 41 14.34 10.04 -8.68
N GLU A 42 15.15 11.09 -8.57
CA GLU A 42 15.87 11.42 -7.35
C GLU A 42 14.91 11.58 -6.16
N GLU A 43 13.75 12.20 -6.38
CA GLU A 43 12.70 12.43 -5.37
C GLU A 43 12.02 11.13 -4.95
N GLN A 44 11.67 10.28 -5.93
CA GLN A 44 11.06 8.97 -5.67
C GLN A 44 12.00 8.06 -4.87
N ALA A 45 13.27 7.99 -5.28
CA ALA A 45 14.28 7.20 -4.59
C ALA A 45 14.60 7.76 -3.20
N GLN A 46 14.57 9.08 -3.03
CA GLN A 46 14.70 9.72 -1.72
C GLN A 46 13.52 9.37 -0.80
N LEU A 47 12.30 9.44 -1.30
CA LEU A 47 11.10 9.09 -0.54
C LEU A 47 11.14 7.63 -0.10
N TYR A 48 11.49 6.73 -1.02
CA TYR A 48 11.60 5.31 -0.73
C TYR A 48 12.68 5.02 0.32
N SER A 49 13.91 5.45 0.08
CA SER A 49 15.04 5.17 0.98
C SER A 49 14.84 5.77 2.38
N SER A 50 14.29 6.99 2.47
CA SER A 50 13.99 7.64 3.76
C SER A 50 12.84 6.99 4.52
N THR A 51 11.96 6.26 3.84
CA THR A 51 10.85 5.54 4.47
C THR A 51 11.30 4.14 4.90
N VAL A 52 11.89 3.38 3.98
CA VAL A 52 12.30 1.97 4.21
C VAL A 52 13.47 1.86 5.19
N LEU A 53 14.43 2.78 5.17
CA LEU A 53 15.57 2.80 6.08
C LEU A 53 15.53 4.03 7.00
N THR A 54 14.37 4.31 7.60
CA THR A 54 14.19 5.45 8.52
C THR A 54 15.17 5.37 9.70
N LYS A 55 15.27 4.22 10.36
CA LYS A 55 16.15 4.01 11.52
C LYS A 55 17.55 3.54 11.09
N ASN A 56 17.61 2.69 10.06
CA ASN A 56 18.82 2.01 9.59
C ASN A 56 19.65 1.38 10.73
N SER A 57 19.02 0.45 11.43
CA SER A 57 19.57 -0.33 12.54
C SER A 57 19.71 -1.81 12.17
N ASN A 58 20.34 -2.59 13.05
CA ASN A 58 20.59 -4.02 12.81
C ASN A 58 19.32 -4.80 12.45
N ASP A 59 18.21 -4.47 13.11
CA ASP A 59 16.95 -5.20 12.98
C ASP A 59 16.02 -4.57 11.92
N SER A 60 16.47 -3.50 11.25
CA SER A 60 15.65 -2.75 10.31
C SER A 60 15.16 -3.62 9.14
N ALA A 61 16.00 -4.51 8.63
CA ALA A 61 15.62 -5.42 7.56
C ALA A 61 14.51 -6.39 7.99
N ASP A 62 14.63 -6.96 9.19
CA ASP A 62 13.62 -7.85 9.77
C ASP A 62 12.30 -7.13 10.03
N TRP A 63 12.37 -5.86 10.42
CA TRP A 63 11.17 -5.04 10.64
C TRP A 63 10.46 -4.69 9.34
N VAL A 64 11.20 -4.36 8.28
CA VAL A 64 10.63 -4.21 6.94
C VAL A 64 9.96 -5.51 6.49
N TYR A 65 10.62 -6.65 6.68
CA TYR A 65 10.06 -7.96 6.35
C TYR A 65 8.75 -8.22 7.11
N ARG A 66 8.76 -8.11 8.45
CA ARG A 66 7.58 -8.34 9.29
C ARG A 66 6.43 -7.41 8.92
N ASN A 67 6.69 -6.12 8.73
CA ASN A 67 5.67 -5.16 8.32
C ASN A 67 5.11 -5.48 6.93
N ALA A 68 5.96 -5.93 6.01
CA ALA A 68 5.52 -6.32 4.68
C ALA A 68 4.62 -7.56 4.74
N THR A 69 4.98 -8.57 5.52
CA THR A 69 4.16 -9.78 5.73
C THR A 69 2.78 -9.43 6.28
N LYS A 70 2.68 -8.49 7.24
CA LYS A 70 1.37 -8.03 7.76
C LYS A 70 0.52 -7.38 6.66
N MET A 71 1.15 -6.64 5.76
CA MET A 71 0.51 -5.88 4.69
C MET A 71 0.02 -6.73 3.52
N LEU A 72 0.59 -7.92 3.31
CA LEU A 72 0.29 -8.76 2.16
C LEU A 72 -1.20 -9.11 2.06
N GLY A 73 -1.67 -9.17 0.82
CA GLY A 73 -3.02 -9.60 0.48
C GLY A 73 -3.92 -8.45 0.03
N ARG A 74 -5.21 -8.75 0.00
CA ARG A 74 -6.25 -7.85 -0.49
C ARG A 74 -6.95 -7.21 0.69
N TRP A 75 -7.05 -5.89 0.70
CA TRP A 75 -7.74 -5.09 1.70
C TRP A 75 -8.90 -4.38 1.03
N VAL A 76 -10.09 -4.51 1.59
CA VAL A 76 -11.33 -3.99 1.02
C VAL A 76 -12.02 -3.09 2.02
N HIS A 77 -12.38 -1.91 1.55
CA HIS A 77 -13.29 -0.99 2.21
C HIS A 77 -14.52 -0.83 1.33
N ILE A 78 -15.70 -0.88 1.95
CA ILE A 78 -16.98 -0.69 1.27
C ILE A 78 -17.68 0.47 1.97
N ASP A 79 -18.01 1.49 1.19
CA ASP A 79 -18.82 2.62 1.62
C ASP A 79 -20.17 2.55 0.88
N GLN A 80 -21.27 2.60 1.62
CA GLN A 80 -22.62 2.53 1.08
C GLN A 80 -23.41 3.73 1.59
N TYR A 81 -23.85 4.56 0.66
CA TYR A 81 -24.70 5.70 0.95
C TYR A 81 -26.05 5.52 0.26
N SER A 82 -27.14 5.74 1.00
CA SER A 82 -28.49 5.75 0.44
C SER A 82 -29.25 7.00 0.86
N SER A 83 -29.98 7.60 -0.09
CA SER A 83 -30.88 8.72 0.17
C SER A 83 -32.01 8.72 -0.85
N ALA A 84 -33.26 8.79 -0.37
CA ALA A 84 -34.48 9.02 -1.14
C ALA A 84 -34.49 8.49 -2.59
N GLY A 85 -34.39 7.17 -2.75
CA GLY A 85 -34.45 6.55 -4.08
C GLY A 85 -33.13 6.59 -4.87
N TYR A 86 -32.00 6.83 -4.22
CA TYR A 86 -30.65 6.64 -4.77
C TYR A 86 -29.79 5.82 -3.81
N MET A 87 -29.03 4.87 -4.34
CA MET A 87 -28.01 4.12 -3.62
C MET A 87 -26.68 4.22 -4.37
N ASN A 88 -25.66 4.71 -3.67
CA ASN A 88 -24.28 4.83 -4.15
C ASN A 88 -23.40 3.88 -3.33
N ASN A 89 -22.74 2.94 -4.01
CA ASN A 89 -21.80 2.02 -3.39
C ASN A 89 -20.40 2.29 -3.95
N LYS A 90 -19.44 2.56 -3.05
CA LYS A 90 -18.03 2.66 -3.38
C LYS A 90 -17.29 1.47 -2.77
N THR A 91 -16.58 0.71 -3.60
CA THR A 91 -15.64 -0.32 -3.15
C THR A 91 -14.22 0.18 -3.40
N ASP A 92 -13.42 0.26 -2.36
CA ASP A 92 -12.03 0.69 -2.37
C ASP A 92 -11.15 -0.52 -2.01
N THR A 93 -10.30 -0.96 -2.92
CA THR A 93 -9.51 -2.18 -2.77
C THR A 93 -8.03 -1.90 -2.94
N TRP A 94 -7.23 -2.23 -1.93
CA TRP A 94 -5.78 -2.33 -2.03
C TRP A 94 -5.37 -3.80 -2.15
N HIS A 95 -4.38 -4.09 -2.98
CA HIS A 95 -3.80 -5.41 -3.08
C HIS A 95 -2.28 -5.27 -3.06
N PHE A 96 -1.65 -5.69 -1.98
CA PHE A 96 -0.21 -5.69 -1.79
C PHE A 96 0.33 -7.10 -2.02
N LYS A 97 1.26 -7.23 -2.96
CA LYS A 97 1.84 -8.51 -3.37
C LYS A 97 3.25 -8.70 -2.84
N ASP A 98 3.64 -9.96 -2.72
CA ASP A 98 4.97 -10.37 -2.25
C ASP A 98 6.09 -9.88 -3.17
N ASP A 99 5.80 -9.66 -4.45
CA ASP A 99 6.74 -9.12 -5.43
C ASP A 99 7.00 -7.60 -5.31
N LEU A 100 6.60 -6.99 -4.19
CA LEU A 100 6.69 -5.56 -3.92
C LEU A 100 5.85 -4.69 -4.86
N THR A 101 4.92 -5.29 -5.62
CA THR A 101 3.94 -4.54 -6.40
C THR A 101 2.62 -4.38 -5.67
N TYR A 102 1.92 -3.30 -5.95
CA TYR A 102 0.57 -3.07 -5.44
C TYR A 102 -0.40 -2.72 -6.57
N GLN A 103 -1.68 -2.96 -6.29
CA GLN A 103 -2.80 -2.46 -7.07
C GLN A 103 -3.80 -1.77 -6.14
N HIS A 104 -4.23 -0.57 -6.51
CA HIS A 104 -5.29 0.17 -5.86
C HIS A 104 -6.45 0.34 -6.85
N LYS A 105 -7.63 -0.15 -6.49
CA LYS A 105 -8.82 -0.16 -7.33
C LYS A 105 -9.98 0.50 -6.59
N ILE A 106 -10.57 1.52 -7.22
CA ILE A 106 -11.79 2.17 -6.74
C ILE A 106 -12.91 1.89 -7.73
N GLU A 107 -13.98 1.26 -7.26
CA GLU A 107 -15.21 1.00 -8.02
C GLU A 107 -16.35 1.81 -7.41
N LYS A 108 -17.12 2.51 -8.26
CA LYS A 108 -18.31 3.26 -7.85
C LYS A 108 -19.51 2.73 -8.61
N TYR A 109 -20.58 2.45 -7.90
CA TYR A 109 -21.86 1.99 -8.43
C TYR A 109 -22.92 2.99 -8.02
N GLU A 110 -23.63 3.54 -8.99
CA GLU A 110 -24.79 4.37 -8.75
C GLU A 110 -26.04 3.62 -9.20
N SER A 111 -27.04 3.57 -8.34
CA SER A 111 -28.35 2.98 -8.64
C SER A 111 -29.44 3.96 -8.26
N SER A 112 -30.41 4.13 -9.14
CA SER A 112 -31.59 4.96 -8.93
C SER A 112 -32.83 4.06 -8.85
N PHE A 113 -33.72 4.39 -7.92
CA PHE A 113 -35.02 3.78 -7.74
C PHE A 113 -36.07 4.74 -8.34
N SER A 114 -36.72 4.33 -9.43
CA SER A 114 -37.88 5.04 -9.96
C SER A 114 -39.14 4.57 -9.24
N THR A 115 -39.79 5.44 -8.46
CA THR A 115 -41.10 5.17 -7.85
C THR A 115 -42.22 5.52 -8.82
N GLY A 116 -42.40 4.72 -9.87
CA GLY A 116 -43.50 4.81 -10.82
C GLY A 116 -44.49 3.64 -10.71
N PRO A 117 -45.74 3.77 -11.20
CA PRO A 117 -46.81 2.76 -11.03
C PRO A 117 -46.57 1.41 -11.74
N PHE A 118 -45.52 1.31 -12.57
CA PHE A 118 -45.07 0.07 -13.20
C PHE A 118 -43.62 -0.16 -12.75
N GLN A 119 -43.41 -0.96 -11.70
CA GLN A 119 -42.08 -1.16 -11.10
C GLN A 119 -41.19 -1.98 -12.05
N SER A 120 -40.30 -1.29 -12.76
CA SER A 120 -39.12 -1.87 -13.38
C SER A 120 -37.86 -1.39 -12.65
N PHE A 121 -37.11 -2.32 -12.06
CA PHE A 121 -35.78 -2.05 -11.53
C PHE A 121 -34.84 -1.77 -12.70
N SER A 122 -34.48 -0.51 -12.92
CA SER A 122 -33.42 -0.15 -13.87
C SER A 122 -32.09 -0.03 -13.13
N MET A 123 -31.35 -1.13 -13.02
CA MET A 123 -29.92 -1.09 -12.64
C MET A 123 -29.12 -0.55 -13.84
N THR A 124 -29.02 0.77 -13.96
CA THR A 124 -28.23 1.42 -15.01
C THR A 124 -27.02 2.12 -14.41
N SER A 125 -25.99 1.37 -14.03
CA SER A 125 -24.61 1.84 -14.15
C SER A 125 -23.64 0.66 -14.24
N ASN A 126 -22.83 0.62 -15.31
CA ASN A 126 -21.62 -0.18 -15.30
C ASN A 126 -20.57 0.64 -14.55
N PRO A 127 -19.94 0.11 -13.49
CA PRO A 127 -18.93 0.85 -12.74
C PRO A 127 -17.75 1.16 -13.67
N THR A 128 -17.22 2.38 -13.59
CA THR A 128 -15.92 2.71 -14.18
C THR A 128 -14.86 2.53 -13.10
N PRO A 129 -14.08 1.42 -13.12
CA PRO A 129 -13.03 1.24 -12.13
C PRO A 129 -11.89 2.22 -12.40
N THR A 130 -11.41 2.89 -11.36
CA THR A 130 -10.11 3.57 -11.39
C THR A 130 -9.07 2.61 -10.83
N ILE A 131 -8.04 2.29 -11.61
CA ILE A 131 -6.98 1.35 -11.24
C ILE A 131 -5.64 2.09 -11.26
N THR A 132 -4.95 2.07 -10.13
CA THR A 132 -3.55 2.51 -9.99
C THR A 132 -2.71 1.32 -9.58
N SER A 133 -1.48 1.24 -10.06
CA SER A 133 -0.55 0.17 -9.69
C SER A 133 0.87 0.70 -9.64
N GLY A 134 1.71 0.06 -8.83
CA GLY A 134 3.08 0.50 -8.66
C GLY A 134 3.88 -0.39 -7.74
N ILE A 135 4.94 0.17 -7.19
CA ILE A 135 5.83 -0.47 -6.21
C ILE A 135 5.51 0.06 -4.82
N TRP A 136 5.60 -0.80 -3.81
CA TRP A 136 5.42 -0.43 -2.41
C TRP A 136 6.54 -0.99 -1.54
N ALA A 137 6.74 -0.36 -0.37
CA ALA A 137 7.56 -0.93 0.69
C ALA A 137 7.23 -0.30 2.05
N PRO A 138 7.23 -1.06 3.15
CA PRO A 138 6.99 -0.52 4.48
C PRO A 138 8.25 0.05 5.12
N SER A 139 8.05 0.89 6.14
CA SER A 139 9.13 1.42 6.97
C SER A 139 9.78 0.37 7.87
N ASP A 140 11.04 0.57 8.21
CA ASP A 140 11.80 -0.18 9.23
C ASP A 140 11.46 0.25 10.66
N ARG A 141 10.18 0.44 11.00
CA ARG A 141 9.75 0.75 12.36
C ARG A 141 8.72 -0.25 12.84
N LEU A 142 8.90 -0.72 14.07
CA LEU A 142 7.88 -1.46 14.80
C LEU A 142 7.07 -0.46 15.63
N GLU A 143 6.06 0.13 14.99
CA GLU A 143 5.09 1.01 15.63
C GLU A 143 3.67 0.51 15.26
N GLN A 144 2.66 0.85 16.06
CA GLN A 144 1.24 0.54 15.75
C GLN A 144 0.82 1.11 14.40
N THR A 145 1.36 2.29 14.09
CA THR A 145 1.14 2.99 12.83
C THR A 145 2.44 2.98 12.05
N ILE A 146 2.45 2.29 10.92
CA ILE A 146 3.60 2.22 10.02
C ILE A 146 3.39 3.15 8.82
N ASN A 147 4.49 3.66 8.28
CA ASN A 147 4.47 4.35 7.00
C ASN A 147 4.83 3.37 5.89
N VAL A 148 4.06 3.37 4.81
CA VAL A 148 4.35 2.60 3.60
C VAL A 148 4.55 3.56 2.46
N VAL A 149 5.69 3.49 1.79
CA VAL A 149 5.89 4.23 0.55
C VAL A 149 5.18 3.49 -0.58
N ILE A 150 4.48 4.24 -1.42
CA ILE A 150 3.93 3.77 -2.69
C ILE A 150 4.44 4.65 -3.82
N ILE A 151 4.83 4.02 -4.93
CA ILE A 151 5.31 4.70 -6.14
C ILE A 151 4.54 4.10 -7.30
N SER A 152 3.60 4.85 -7.85
CA SER A 152 2.82 4.47 -9.03
C SER A 152 3.71 4.36 -10.26
N PHE A 153 3.40 3.43 -11.15
CA PHE A 153 4.03 3.36 -12.48
C PHE A 153 3.73 4.59 -13.36
N SER A 154 2.71 5.38 -13.01
CA SER A 154 2.46 6.70 -13.61
C SER A 154 3.39 7.81 -13.10
N GLY A 155 4.28 7.53 -12.14
CA GLY A 155 5.28 8.45 -11.63
C GLY A 155 4.94 9.17 -10.32
N TYR A 156 3.71 9.04 -9.82
CA TYR A 156 3.32 9.60 -8.53
C TYR A 156 3.90 8.78 -7.36
N ALA A 157 4.43 9.46 -6.33
CA ALA A 157 4.95 8.81 -5.14
C ALA A 157 4.39 9.47 -3.87
N SER A 158 3.96 8.64 -2.91
CA SER A 158 3.40 9.11 -1.64
C SER A 158 3.69 8.13 -0.50
N ARG A 159 3.30 8.52 0.72
CA ARG A 159 3.30 7.66 1.89
C ARG A 159 1.85 7.40 2.30
N LEU A 160 1.54 6.14 2.54
CA LEU A 160 0.33 5.70 3.23
C LEU A 160 0.65 5.54 4.71
N LYS A 161 -0.25 5.98 5.58
CA LYS A 161 -0.21 5.64 7.00
C LYS A 161 -1.10 4.45 7.24
N ILE A 162 -0.57 3.47 7.97
CA ILE A 162 -1.31 2.24 8.20
C ILE A 162 -1.26 1.81 9.65
N ALA A 163 -2.43 1.71 10.28
CA ALA A 163 -2.58 1.54 11.72
C ALA A 163 -3.44 0.31 12.07
N TRP A 164 -2.90 -0.60 12.89
CA TRP A 164 -3.60 -1.83 13.26
C TRP A 164 -4.43 -1.59 14.53
N PRO A 165 -5.75 -1.83 14.48
CA PRO A 165 -6.63 -1.53 15.62
C PRO A 165 -6.42 -2.49 16.80
N ASP A 166 -5.85 -3.67 16.57
CA ASP A 166 -5.56 -4.67 17.60
C ASP A 166 -4.13 -5.19 17.43
N GLU A 167 -3.30 -5.05 18.46
CA GLU A 167 -1.91 -5.54 18.47
C GLU A 167 -1.83 -7.06 18.71
N GLU A 168 -2.86 -7.64 19.32
CA GLU A 168 -2.91 -9.06 19.68
C GLU A 168 -3.49 -9.93 18.57
N ASP A 169 -4.11 -9.34 17.54
CA ASP A 169 -4.61 -10.08 16.38
C ASP A 169 -3.45 -10.64 15.56
N THR A 170 -3.15 -11.92 15.79
CA THR A 170 -2.14 -12.69 15.04
C THR A 170 -2.42 -12.80 13.55
N PHE A 171 -3.67 -12.59 13.12
CA PHE A 171 -4.10 -12.79 11.73
C PHE A 171 -4.22 -11.48 10.94
N PHE A 172 -4.15 -10.32 11.60
CA PHE A 172 -4.26 -8.99 11.00
C PHE A 172 -5.42 -8.89 10.00
N ASN A 173 -6.64 -9.17 10.46
CA ASN A 173 -7.81 -9.24 9.55
C ASN A 173 -8.40 -7.86 9.22
N SER A 174 -7.99 -6.82 9.93
CA SER A 174 -8.49 -5.46 9.75
C SER A 174 -7.41 -4.42 10.00
N CYS A 175 -7.53 -3.28 9.33
CA CYS A 175 -6.47 -2.29 9.27
C CYS A 175 -7.04 -0.91 8.92
N LYS A 176 -6.38 0.18 9.32
CA LYS A 176 -6.74 1.54 8.86
C LYS A 176 -5.68 2.06 7.90
N ILE A 177 -6.06 2.33 6.65
CA ILE A 177 -5.19 2.99 5.65
C ILE A 177 -5.64 4.44 5.52
N ASP A 178 -4.78 5.39 5.86
CA ASP A 178 -5.07 6.83 5.90
C ASP A 178 -6.41 7.16 6.59
N ASP A 179 -6.58 6.61 7.80
CA ASP A 179 -7.75 6.73 8.68
C ASP A 179 -9.05 6.06 8.19
N VAL A 180 -9.03 5.40 7.03
CA VAL A 180 -10.16 4.61 6.51
C VAL A 180 -10.00 3.15 6.89
N GLN A 181 -11.07 2.52 7.39
CA GLN A 181 -11.07 1.12 7.84
C GLN A 181 -11.20 0.15 6.66
N TYR A 182 -10.28 -0.81 6.58
CA TYR A 182 -10.30 -1.92 5.64
C TYR A 182 -10.36 -3.27 6.38
N ALA A 183 -10.87 -4.27 5.69
CA ALA A 183 -10.84 -5.68 6.09
C ALA A 183 -10.19 -6.53 5.01
N LYS A 184 -9.58 -7.65 5.40
CA LYS A 184 -8.88 -8.57 4.52
C LYS A 184 -9.78 -9.70 4.01
#